data_AF-A0A2R7KYW5-F1
#
_entry.id   AF-A0A2R7KYW5-F1
#
_cell.length_a   1.000
_cell.length_b   1.000
_cell.length_c   1.000
_cell.angle_alpha   90.00
_cell.angle_beta   90.00
_cell.angle_gamma   90.00
#
_symmetry.space_group_name_H-M   'P 1'
#
loop_
_entity.id
_entity.type
_entity.pdbx_description
1 polymer ?
#
loop_
_entity_poly.entity_id
_entity_poly.type
_entity_poly.pdbx_seq_one_letter_code
_entity_poly.pdbx_strand_id
1 'polypeptide(L)'
;MKKVYLFLLILGIIIRFVIQFVFPAFNGDEISVGNNIKHSGFIELLYPLKFGQSAPPLFLWLQKFFIEILPFSFWINIKVLSFISSILGIILFYVFIKRNSFSPIFLLLFIILLFNPFIINNSLTVKQYTIDLTGIIFLIAWFKTKNFKKYNWAFFLVWSLISNIGLFACCGYLIYDLFSQRSLRNFNAFFDFVKKNALTILAPVPYVVYFFWFMNQEGAVELQAYMVKYWSSSFIPLDSSIFKYLLYTIHGLWIYIFNAFEIWGIFMMILMLSFFLFSNKKQFMFREEILLLFCIVIVHLILNIFHMYPFSDRLYLYIAPFLVLILGSSIATISDFGVIKKHFQKVYVLISVVTLFLYSLYMSGNDNNVYMLYEKLNNLNAKEIYATEKSIETIDSFNEFTDNKFVINKK
;
A
#
# COMPACT_ATOMS: atom_id res chain seq x y z
N MET A 1 11.71 -26.07 1.41
CA MET A 1 11.22 -24.68 1.45
C MET A 1 10.32 -24.29 0.26
N LYS A 2 10.70 -24.51 -1.00
CA LYS A 2 9.87 -24.13 -2.18
C LYS A 2 8.39 -24.54 -2.08
N LYS A 3 8.09 -25.80 -1.72
CA LYS A 3 6.72 -26.31 -1.56
C LYS A 3 5.93 -25.56 -0.48
N VAL A 4 6.58 -25.21 0.64
CA VAL A 4 5.97 -24.42 1.73
C VAL A 4 5.60 -23.02 1.23
N TYR A 5 6.52 -22.32 0.56
CA TYR A 5 6.23 -21.01 0.01
C TYR A 5 5.10 -21.04 -1.04
N LEU A 6 5.06 -22.07 -1.89
CA LEU A 6 3.99 -22.23 -2.86
C LEU A 6 2.63 -22.48 -2.18
N PHE A 7 2.60 -23.32 -1.14
CA PHE A 7 1.41 -23.57 -0.34
C PHE A 7 0.90 -22.29 0.34
N LEU A 8 1.79 -21.53 0.99
CA LEU A 8 1.44 -20.24 1.62
C LEU A 8 0.91 -19.24 0.58
N LEU A 9 1.51 -19.17 -0.61
CA LEU A 9 1.03 -18.32 -1.70
C LEU A 9 -0.40 -18.69 -2.10
N ILE A 10 -0.68 -19.98 -2.32
CA ILE A 10 -2.03 -20.45 -2.67
C ILE A 10 -3.04 -20.08 -1.59
N LEU A 11 -2.71 -20.31 -0.31
CA LEU A 11 -3.57 -19.90 0.80
C LEU A 11 -3.82 -18.38 0.81
N GLY A 12 -2.79 -17.56 0.61
CA GLY A 12 -2.94 -16.11 0.56
C GLY A 12 -3.80 -15.61 -0.61
N ILE A 13 -3.79 -16.33 -1.75
CA ILE A 13 -4.70 -16.08 -2.88
C ILE A 13 -6.13 -16.43 -2.50
N ILE A 14 -6.35 -17.62 -1.93
CA ILE A 14 -7.69 -18.10 -1.51
C ILE A 14 -8.30 -17.13 -0.49
N ILE A 15 -7.55 -16.72 0.54
CA ILE A 15 -8.04 -15.80 1.57
C ILE A 15 -8.47 -14.47 0.96
N ARG A 16 -7.67 -13.89 0.05
CA ARG A 16 -8.04 -12.65 -0.65
C ARG A 16 -9.29 -12.82 -1.50
N PHE A 17 -9.46 -13.96 -2.16
CA PHE A 17 -10.66 -14.24 -2.95
C PHE A 17 -11.90 -14.33 -2.05
N VAL A 18 -11.79 -15.06 -0.93
CA VAL A 18 -12.87 -15.21 0.04
C VAL A 18 -13.26 -13.86 0.64
N ILE A 19 -12.30 -13.05 1.09
CA ILE A 19 -12.58 -11.72 1.65
C ILE A 19 -13.14 -10.76 0.60
N GLN A 20 -12.69 -10.83 -0.65
CA GLN A 20 -13.15 -9.88 -1.67
C GLN A 20 -14.55 -10.19 -2.22
N PHE A 21 -14.89 -11.47 -2.39
CA PHE A 21 -16.07 -11.87 -3.17
C PHE A 21 -17.06 -12.76 -2.40
N VAL A 22 -16.64 -13.39 -1.30
CA VAL A 22 -17.53 -14.23 -0.47
C VAL A 22 -18.00 -13.44 0.77
N PHE A 23 -17.09 -12.72 1.43
CA PHE A 23 -17.39 -11.88 2.59
C PHE A 23 -16.91 -10.43 2.35
N PRO A 24 -17.48 -9.74 1.34
CA PRO A 24 -16.96 -8.45 0.89
C PRO A 24 -17.07 -7.40 2.00
N ALA A 25 -16.02 -6.58 2.13
CA ALA A 25 -16.03 -5.40 2.97
C ALA A 25 -16.14 -4.14 2.10
N PHE A 26 -16.90 -3.14 2.58
CA PHE A 26 -17.03 -1.85 1.90
C PHE A 26 -16.87 -0.69 2.89
N ASN A 27 -15.95 0.23 2.62
CA ASN A 27 -15.81 1.47 3.38
C ASN A 27 -16.40 2.70 2.65
N GLY A 28 -16.64 3.77 3.40
CA GLY A 28 -17.24 5.00 2.85
C GLY A 28 -16.41 5.64 1.74
N ASP A 29 -15.08 5.58 1.81
CA ASP A 29 -14.19 6.17 0.81
C ASP A 29 -14.23 5.41 -0.52
N GLU A 30 -14.33 4.07 -0.48
CA GLU A 30 -14.44 3.25 -1.69
C GLU A 30 -15.83 3.34 -2.32
N ILE A 31 -16.89 3.48 -1.52
CA ILE A 31 -18.24 3.77 -2.01
C ILE A 31 -18.26 5.14 -2.71
N SER A 32 -17.66 6.16 -2.08
CA SER A 32 -17.60 7.53 -2.63
C SER A 32 -16.85 7.60 -3.96
N VAL A 33 -15.67 6.97 -4.07
CA VAL A 33 -14.94 6.87 -5.34
C VAL A 33 -15.71 6.00 -6.34
N GLY A 34 -16.26 4.89 -5.86
CA GLY A 34 -17.02 3.94 -6.64
C GLY A 34 -18.23 4.56 -7.34
N ASN A 35 -19.01 5.40 -6.64
CA ASN A 35 -20.14 6.11 -7.21
C ASN A 35 -19.73 7.09 -8.30
N ASN A 36 -18.58 7.77 -8.15
CA ASN A 36 -18.04 8.58 -9.26
C ASN A 36 -17.75 7.69 -10.48
N ILE A 37 -17.08 6.54 -10.31
CA ILE A 37 -16.77 5.62 -11.42
C ILE A 37 -18.04 5.03 -12.06
N LYS A 38 -19.05 4.74 -11.25
CA LYS A 38 -20.33 4.19 -11.70
C LYS A 38 -21.06 5.15 -12.65
N HIS A 39 -21.20 6.40 -12.24
CA HIS A 39 -22.08 7.37 -12.90
C HIS A 39 -21.37 8.28 -13.91
N SER A 40 -20.04 8.36 -13.90
CA SER A 40 -19.26 9.18 -14.83
C SER A 40 -18.73 8.36 -16.01
N GLY A 41 -18.60 8.98 -17.18
CA GLY A 41 -17.84 8.42 -18.31
C GLY A 41 -16.34 8.66 -18.15
N PHE A 42 -15.54 8.21 -19.13
CA PHE A 42 -14.08 8.33 -19.06
C PHE A 42 -13.61 9.79 -18.99
N ILE A 43 -14.22 10.69 -19.77
CA ILE A 43 -13.78 12.09 -19.82
C ILE A 43 -14.14 12.79 -18.50
N GLU A 44 -15.34 12.54 -17.98
CA GLU A 44 -15.84 13.11 -16.73
C GLU A 44 -14.98 12.68 -15.53
N LEU A 45 -14.37 11.50 -15.58
CA LEU A 45 -13.43 11.02 -14.56
C LEU A 45 -12.08 11.76 -14.54
N LEU A 46 -11.80 12.62 -15.52
CA LEU A 46 -10.63 13.51 -15.49
C LEU A 46 -10.89 14.79 -14.69
N TYR A 47 -12.15 15.10 -14.35
CA TYR A 47 -12.53 16.29 -13.59
C TYR A 47 -12.53 16.03 -12.08
N PRO A 48 -12.56 17.07 -11.23
CA PRO A 48 -12.67 16.90 -9.77
C PRO A 48 -13.83 15.99 -9.37
N LEU A 49 -13.54 14.97 -8.56
CA LEU A 49 -14.53 13.99 -8.14
C LEU A 49 -15.42 14.53 -7.01
N LYS A 50 -16.66 14.03 -6.96
CA LYS A 50 -17.61 14.31 -5.88
C LYS A 50 -17.17 13.66 -4.56
N PHE A 51 -17.81 14.08 -3.46
CA PHE A 51 -17.65 13.52 -2.11
C PHE A 51 -16.23 13.69 -1.52
N GLY A 52 -15.55 14.76 -1.90
CA GLY A 52 -14.22 15.06 -1.37
C GLY A 52 -13.21 13.97 -1.70
N GLN A 53 -13.28 13.40 -2.91
CA GLN A 53 -12.39 12.33 -3.36
C GLN A 53 -11.44 12.81 -4.45
N SER A 54 -10.28 12.17 -4.55
CA SER A 54 -9.38 12.32 -5.70
C SER A 54 -8.70 10.99 -6.00
N ALA A 55 -8.39 10.77 -7.28
CA ALA A 55 -7.64 9.60 -7.70
C ALA A 55 -6.88 9.89 -9.01
N PRO A 56 -5.79 9.16 -9.27
CA PRO A 56 -5.03 9.25 -10.51
C PRO A 56 -5.87 8.88 -11.74
N PRO A 57 -5.65 9.53 -12.89
CA PRO A 57 -6.53 9.40 -14.05
C PRO A 57 -6.54 7.99 -14.64
N LEU A 58 -5.37 7.35 -14.77
CA LEU A 58 -5.31 6.00 -15.36
C LEU A 58 -5.87 4.94 -14.40
N PHE A 59 -5.83 5.16 -13.09
CA PHE A 59 -6.53 4.30 -12.13
C PHE A 59 -8.05 4.33 -12.35
N LEU A 60 -8.62 5.54 -12.47
CA LEU A 60 -10.05 5.72 -12.70
C LEU A 60 -10.49 5.09 -14.03
N TRP A 61 -9.73 5.31 -15.09
CA TRP A 61 -10.00 4.72 -16.40
C TRP A 61 -9.89 3.20 -16.41
N LEU A 62 -8.87 2.63 -15.74
CA LEU A 62 -8.77 1.18 -15.62
C LEU A 62 -9.97 0.61 -14.87
N GLN A 63 -10.42 1.25 -13.79
CA GLN A 63 -11.62 0.81 -13.08
C GLN A 63 -12.88 0.89 -13.95
N LYS A 64 -13.08 2.01 -14.66
CA LYS A 64 -14.21 2.18 -15.57
C LYS A 64 -14.20 1.11 -16.67
N PHE A 65 -13.04 0.83 -17.25
CA PHE A 65 -12.84 -0.22 -18.24
C PHE A 65 -13.27 -1.59 -17.71
N PHE A 66 -12.84 -1.99 -16.50
CA PHE A 66 -13.26 -3.27 -15.91
C PHE A 66 -14.78 -3.34 -15.68
N ILE A 67 -15.43 -2.23 -15.33
CA ILE A 67 -16.88 -2.19 -15.14
C ILE A 67 -17.64 -2.40 -16.45
N GLU A 68 -17.15 -1.83 -17.56
CA GLU A 68 -17.85 -1.90 -18.85
C GLU A 68 -17.67 -3.23 -19.57
N ILE A 69 -16.52 -3.91 -19.42
CA ILE A 69 -16.25 -5.14 -20.16
C ILE A 69 -16.71 -6.41 -19.45
N LEU A 70 -16.79 -6.40 -18.13
CA LEU A 70 -17.06 -7.61 -17.35
C LEU A 70 -18.57 -7.81 -17.18
N PRO A 71 -19.10 -9.01 -17.40
CA PRO A 71 -20.54 -9.27 -17.41
C PRO A 71 -21.14 -9.47 -16.00
N PHE A 72 -20.39 -9.20 -14.93
CA PHE A 72 -20.89 -9.40 -13.56
C PHE A 72 -21.59 -8.14 -13.02
N SER A 73 -22.20 -8.26 -11.84
CA SER A 73 -22.78 -7.10 -11.15
C SER A 73 -21.70 -6.07 -10.83
N PHE A 74 -22.09 -4.79 -10.86
CA PHE A 74 -21.18 -3.66 -10.68
C PHE A 74 -20.25 -3.80 -9.46
N TRP A 75 -20.77 -4.19 -8.29
CA TRP A 75 -19.97 -4.33 -7.06
C TRP A 75 -18.86 -5.39 -7.17
N ILE A 76 -19.02 -6.41 -8.02
CA ILE A 76 -17.97 -7.39 -8.33
C ILE A 76 -16.95 -6.74 -9.25
N ASN A 77 -17.41 -6.13 -10.35
CA ASN A 77 -16.51 -5.57 -11.37
C ASN A 77 -15.57 -4.51 -10.79
N ILE A 78 -16.08 -3.58 -9.96
CA ILE A 78 -15.29 -2.51 -9.35
C ILE A 78 -14.19 -3.03 -8.39
N LYS A 79 -14.38 -4.24 -7.85
CA LYS A 79 -13.46 -4.92 -6.93
C LYS A 79 -12.36 -5.71 -7.65
N VAL A 80 -12.48 -5.95 -8.96
CA VAL A 80 -11.57 -6.81 -9.73
C VAL A 80 -10.16 -6.24 -9.84
N LEU A 81 -10.00 -4.94 -10.12
CA LEU A 81 -8.67 -4.34 -10.27
C LEU A 81 -7.85 -4.43 -8.98
N SER A 82 -8.46 -4.12 -7.84
CA SER A 82 -7.82 -4.25 -6.52
C SER A 82 -7.45 -5.71 -6.22
N PHE A 83 -8.33 -6.65 -6.55
CA PHE A 83 -8.06 -8.08 -6.38
C PHE A 83 -6.87 -8.54 -7.24
N ILE A 84 -6.88 -8.25 -8.55
CA ILE A 84 -5.79 -8.61 -9.46
C ILE A 84 -4.47 -8.03 -8.95
N SER A 85 -4.47 -6.74 -8.58
CA SER A 85 -3.28 -6.07 -8.05
C SER A 85 -2.79 -6.75 -6.77
N SER A 86 -3.69 -7.12 -5.86
CA SER A 86 -3.36 -7.82 -4.60
C SER A 86 -2.71 -9.17 -4.85
N ILE A 87 -3.24 -9.95 -5.79
CA ILE A 87 -2.68 -11.24 -6.20
C ILE A 87 -1.32 -11.06 -6.88
N LEU A 88 -1.20 -10.09 -7.79
CA LEU A 88 0.06 -9.79 -8.47
C LEU A 88 1.15 -9.40 -7.44
N GLY A 89 0.86 -8.53 -6.48
CA GLY A 89 1.81 -8.14 -5.44
C GLY A 89 2.42 -9.33 -4.69
N ILE A 90 1.59 -10.28 -4.25
CA ILE A 90 2.08 -11.48 -3.52
C ILE A 90 2.81 -12.48 -4.42
N ILE A 91 2.43 -12.59 -5.70
CA ILE A 91 3.16 -13.41 -6.69
C ILE A 91 4.53 -12.80 -6.96
N LEU A 92 4.63 -11.48 -7.16
CA LEU A 92 5.89 -10.80 -7.39
C LEU A 92 6.82 -10.93 -6.17
N PHE A 93 6.28 -10.88 -4.95
CA PHE A 93 7.08 -11.15 -3.75
C PHE A 93 7.55 -12.61 -3.69
N TYR A 94 6.72 -13.59 -4.09
CA TYR A 94 7.17 -14.96 -4.26
C TYR A 94 8.30 -15.09 -5.29
N VAL A 95 8.23 -14.34 -6.41
CA VAL A 95 9.34 -14.28 -7.39
C VAL A 95 10.60 -13.69 -6.75
N PHE A 96 10.47 -12.65 -5.92
CA PHE A 96 11.58 -12.10 -5.16
C PHE A 96 12.21 -13.15 -4.23
N ILE A 97 11.41 -13.93 -3.50
CA ILE A 97 11.88 -15.05 -2.66
C ILE A 97 12.60 -16.10 -3.50
N LYS A 98 12.03 -16.49 -4.65
CA LYS A 98 12.64 -17.47 -5.58
C LYS A 98 14.02 -17.02 -6.07
N ARG A 99 14.16 -15.74 -6.40
CA ARG A 99 15.45 -15.15 -6.85
C ARG A 99 16.50 -15.12 -5.75
N ASN A 100 16.07 -15.14 -4.50
CA ASN A 100 16.92 -15.27 -3.31
C ASN A 100 16.93 -16.72 -2.77
N SER A 101 16.82 -17.69 -3.68
CA SER A 101 16.98 -19.14 -3.42
C SER A 101 16.09 -19.71 -2.32
N PHE A 102 14.91 -19.12 -2.08
CA PHE A 102 13.99 -19.56 -1.03
C PHE A 102 14.63 -19.63 0.36
N SER A 103 15.53 -18.69 0.67
CA SER A 103 16.15 -18.60 1.99
C SER A 103 15.08 -18.66 3.10
N PRO A 104 15.30 -19.41 4.21
CA PRO A 104 14.35 -19.47 5.31
C PRO A 104 13.98 -18.11 5.89
N ILE A 105 14.89 -17.12 5.81
CA ILE A 105 14.68 -15.74 6.27
C ILE A 105 13.44 -15.05 5.69
N PHE A 106 12.89 -15.56 4.58
CA PHE A 106 11.69 -15.02 3.96
C PHE A 106 10.39 -15.56 4.55
N LEU A 107 10.41 -16.59 5.41
CA LEU A 107 9.19 -17.23 5.89
C LEU A 107 8.31 -16.23 6.65
N LEU A 108 8.85 -15.56 7.67
CA LEU A 108 8.13 -14.56 8.44
C LEU A 108 7.72 -13.37 7.57
N LEU A 109 8.62 -12.89 6.71
CA LEU A 109 8.40 -11.73 5.85
C LEU A 109 7.22 -11.98 4.91
N PHE A 110 7.16 -13.18 4.34
CA PHE A 110 6.08 -13.58 3.46
C PHE A 110 4.78 -13.80 4.23
N ILE A 111 4.83 -14.37 5.43
CA ILE A 111 3.64 -14.50 6.29
C ILE A 111 3.04 -13.13 6.62
N ILE A 112 3.87 -12.14 6.95
CA ILE A 112 3.42 -10.76 7.17
C ILE A 112 2.70 -10.23 5.94
N LEU A 113 3.33 -10.30 4.76
CA LEU A 113 2.70 -9.78 3.53
C LEU A 113 1.42 -10.54 3.13
N LEU A 114 1.38 -11.85 3.34
CA LEU A 114 0.26 -12.70 2.92
C LEU A 114 -0.93 -12.60 3.87
N PHE A 115 -0.69 -12.57 5.18
CA PHE A 115 -1.73 -12.85 6.19
C PHE A 115 -1.95 -11.70 7.18
N ASN A 116 -1.17 -10.62 7.12
CA ASN A 116 -1.44 -9.46 7.96
C ASN A 116 -2.84 -8.87 7.62
N PRO A 117 -3.75 -8.75 8.60
CA PRO A 117 -5.13 -8.28 8.36
C PRO A 117 -5.22 -6.88 7.79
N PHE A 118 -4.39 -5.94 8.27
CA PHE A 118 -4.34 -4.58 7.72
C PHE A 118 -3.88 -4.58 6.27
N ILE A 119 -2.84 -5.35 5.92
CA ILE A 119 -2.35 -5.47 4.55
C ILE A 119 -3.45 -6.06 3.66
N ILE A 120 -4.11 -7.15 4.08
CA ILE A 120 -5.16 -7.78 3.27
C ILE A 120 -6.32 -6.80 3.03
N ASN A 121 -6.88 -6.21 4.08
CA ASN A 121 -8.06 -5.33 3.96
C ASN A 121 -7.78 -4.13 3.07
N ASN A 122 -6.67 -3.43 3.32
CA ASN A 122 -6.32 -2.25 2.51
C ASN A 122 -5.88 -2.64 1.09
N SER A 123 -5.41 -3.87 0.87
CA SER A 123 -5.10 -4.38 -0.46
C SER A 123 -6.35 -4.69 -1.31
N LEU A 124 -7.52 -4.72 -0.70
CA LEU A 124 -8.78 -5.13 -1.33
C LEU A 124 -9.77 -3.96 -1.51
N THR A 125 -9.50 -2.83 -0.87
CA THR A 125 -10.21 -1.56 -1.04
C THR A 125 -10.13 -1.06 -2.50
N VAL A 126 -11.21 -0.45 -3.01
CA VAL A 126 -11.23 0.23 -4.33
C VAL A 126 -10.48 1.57 -4.26
N LYS A 127 -9.16 1.48 -4.10
CA LYS A 127 -8.19 2.59 -4.07
C LYS A 127 -6.86 2.11 -4.63
N GLN A 128 -5.97 3.04 -4.96
CA GLN A 128 -4.66 2.77 -5.55
C GLN A 128 -3.64 2.08 -4.61
N TYR A 129 -3.95 1.92 -3.31
CA TYR A 129 -3.01 1.46 -2.29
C TYR A 129 -2.32 0.12 -2.63
N THR A 130 -3.06 -0.83 -3.18
CA THR A 130 -2.52 -2.13 -3.58
C THR A 130 -1.61 -2.05 -4.79
N ILE A 131 -1.92 -1.13 -5.71
CA ILE A 131 -1.09 -0.88 -6.89
C ILE A 131 0.23 -0.27 -6.45
N ASP A 132 0.20 0.59 -5.43
CA ASP A 132 1.41 1.15 -4.81
C ASP A 132 2.29 0.08 -4.20
N LEU A 133 1.69 -0.79 -3.38
CA LEU A 133 2.38 -1.93 -2.80
C LEU A 133 2.97 -2.85 -3.88
N THR A 134 2.19 -3.16 -4.91
CA THR A 134 2.61 -4.03 -6.02
C THR A 134 3.74 -3.41 -6.83
N GLY A 135 3.67 -2.11 -7.13
CA GLY A 135 4.72 -1.38 -7.84
C GLY A 135 6.02 -1.34 -7.05
N ILE A 136 5.96 -1.18 -5.72
CA ILE A 136 7.14 -1.25 -4.85
C ILE A 136 7.76 -2.65 -4.85
N ILE A 137 6.93 -3.70 -4.74
CA ILE A 137 7.41 -5.09 -4.78
C ILE A 137 8.03 -5.42 -6.15
N PHE A 138 7.43 -4.94 -7.24
CA PHE A 138 8.02 -5.03 -8.56
C PHE A 138 9.38 -4.33 -8.61
N LEU A 139 9.46 -3.11 -8.09
CA LEU A 139 10.70 -2.33 -8.10
C LEU A 139 11.82 -3.07 -7.37
N ILE A 140 11.62 -3.53 -6.13
CA ILE A 140 12.66 -4.26 -5.38
C ILE A 140 13.08 -5.58 -6.06
N ALA A 141 12.16 -6.24 -6.76
CA ALA A 141 12.44 -7.51 -7.42
C ALA A 141 13.21 -7.36 -8.74
N TRP A 142 13.10 -6.21 -9.42
CA TRP A 142 13.67 -6.03 -10.76
C TRP A 142 14.64 -4.85 -10.94
N PHE A 143 14.75 -3.89 -10.02
CA PHE A 143 15.51 -2.66 -10.24
C PHE A 143 17.00 -2.87 -10.60
N LYS A 144 17.59 -3.98 -10.12
CA LYS A 144 18.98 -4.36 -10.41
C LYS A 144 19.18 -4.98 -11.81
N THR A 145 18.10 -5.41 -12.47
CA THR A 145 18.19 -6.12 -13.76
C THR A 145 18.52 -5.18 -14.92
N LYS A 146 19.27 -5.70 -15.92
CA LYS A 146 19.59 -4.94 -17.14
C LYS A 146 18.33 -4.49 -17.89
N ASN A 147 17.33 -5.37 -17.99
CA ASN A 147 16.06 -5.06 -18.65
C ASN A 147 15.31 -3.92 -17.95
N PHE A 148 15.23 -3.95 -16.62
CA PHE A 148 14.60 -2.84 -15.90
C PHE A 148 15.35 -1.53 -16.13
N LYS A 149 16.69 -1.52 -16.02
CA LYS A 149 17.47 -0.30 -16.28
C LYS A 149 17.29 0.27 -17.69
N LYS A 150 16.97 -0.57 -18.69
CA LYS A 150 16.70 -0.15 -20.07
C LYS A 150 15.28 0.41 -20.25
N TYR A 151 14.29 -0.12 -19.53
CA TYR A 151 12.86 0.17 -19.73
C TYR A 151 12.16 0.76 -18.50
N ASN A 152 12.93 1.24 -17.51
CA ASN A 152 12.42 1.85 -16.28
C ASN A 152 11.52 3.05 -16.56
N TRP A 153 11.82 3.84 -17.60
CA TRP A 153 10.98 4.97 -18.02
C TRP A 153 9.53 4.54 -18.31
N ALA A 154 9.32 3.42 -19.00
CA ALA A 154 7.98 2.96 -19.35
C ALA A 154 7.22 2.50 -18.10
N PHE A 155 7.91 1.83 -17.18
CA PHE A 155 7.37 1.44 -15.89
C PHE A 155 6.95 2.67 -15.06
N PHE A 156 7.81 3.68 -14.93
CA PHE A 156 7.50 4.88 -14.17
C PHE A 156 6.44 5.76 -14.85
N LEU A 157 6.43 5.86 -16.18
CA LEU A 157 5.38 6.55 -16.94
C LEU A 157 4.00 5.99 -16.60
N VAL A 158 3.84 4.66 -16.72
CA VAL A 158 2.56 4.00 -16.43
C VAL A 158 2.21 4.11 -14.96
N TRP A 159 3.17 3.83 -14.06
CA TRP A 159 2.89 3.84 -12.63
C TRP A 159 2.52 5.23 -12.12
N SER A 160 3.19 6.30 -12.57
CA SER A 160 2.86 7.68 -12.22
C SER A 160 1.44 8.09 -12.65
N LEU A 161 0.92 7.53 -13.75
CA LEU A 161 -0.46 7.80 -14.19
C LEU A 161 -1.51 7.00 -13.41
N ILE A 162 -1.14 5.83 -12.89
CA ILE A 162 -2.04 4.97 -12.08
C ILE A 162 -1.96 5.35 -10.59
N SER A 163 -0.84 5.91 -10.13
CA SER A 163 -0.65 6.32 -8.74
C SER A 163 0.36 7.43 -8.50
N ASN A 164 0.01 8.29 -7.55
CA ASN A 164 0.88 9.33 -7.00
C ASN A 164 2.16 8.75 -6.41
N ILE A 165 2.12 7.55 -5.81
CA ILE A 165 3.32 6.89 -5.28
C ILE A 165 4.30 6.52 -6.41
N GLY A 166 3.82 6.33 -7.64
CA GLY A 166 4.68 6.15 -8.81
C GLY A 166 5.61 7.34 -9.05
N LEU A 167 5.15 8.57 -8.77
CA LEU A 167 5.98 9.78 -8.81
C LEU A 167 7.08 9.73 -7.75
N PHE A 168 6.74 9.31 -6.53
CA PHE A 168 7.67 9.24 -5.40
C PHE A 168 8.71 8.17 -5.66
N ALA A 169 8.28 7.02 -6.20
CA ALA A 169 9.14 5.92 -6.58
C ALA A 169 10.10 6.30 -7.71
N CYS A 170 9.63 7.05 -8.72
CA CYS A 170 10.47 7.55 -9.81
C CYS A 170 11.56 8.50 -9.27
N CYS A 171 11.17 9.48 -8.45
CA CYS A 171 12.10 10.43 -7.83
C CYS A 171 13.10 9.71 -6.90
N GLY A 172 12.61 8.85 -6.00
CA GLY A 172 13.44 8.09 -5.08
C GLY A 172 14.40 7.13 -5.79
N TYR A 173 13.98 6.51 -6.89
CA TYR A 173 14.84 5.70 -7.75
C TYR A 173 15.97 6.52 -8.39
N LEU A 174 15.66 7.69 -8.93
CA LEU A 174 16.66 8.59 -9.51
C LEU A 174 17.67 9.08 -8.46
N ILE A 175 17.20 9.43 -7.26
CA ILE A 175 18.06 9.80 -6.12
C ILE A 175 19.00 8.63 -5.76
N TYR A 176 18.44 7.42 -5.59
CA TYR A 176 19.23 6.23 -5.31
C TYR A 176 20.28 5.96 -6.40
N ASP A 177 19.89 6.06 -7.68
CA ASP A 177 20.81 5.82 -8.81
C ASP A 177 21.91 6.89 -8.89
N LEU A 178 21.57 8.15 -8.59
CA LEU A 178 22.51 9.28 -8.54
C LEU A 178 23.61 9.06 -7.49
N PHE A 179 23.24 8.62 -6.29
CA PHE A 179 24.19 8.37 -5.20
C PHE A 179 24.97 7.07 -5.39
N SER A 180 24.30 5.99 -5.80
CA SER A 180 24.95 4.68 -6.00
C SER A 180 25.99 4.70 -7.12
N GLN A 181 25.78 5.48 -8.18
CA GLN A 181 26.75 5.68 -9.26
C GLN A 181 27.81 6.76 -8.96
N ARG A 182 27.72 7.46 -7.83
CA ARG A 182 28.58 8.60 -7.46
C ARG A 182 28.60 9.70 -8.53
N SER A 183 27.46 9.93 -9.17
CA SER A 183 27.33 10.85 -10.31
C SER A 183 27.52 12.32 -9.92
N LEU A 184 27.45 12.65 -8.63
CA LEU A 184 27.72 14.00 -8.09
C LEU A 184 29.22 14.32 -7.91
N ARG A 185 30.13 13.43 -8.32
CA ARG A 185 31.58 13.66 -8.16
C ARG A 185 32.10 14.83 -9.00
N ASN A 186 31.57 15.03 -10.21
CA ASN A 186 31.91 16.15 -11.09
C ASN A 186 30.78 16.40 -12.11
N PHE A 187 30.87 17.52 -12.83
CA PHE A 187 29.83 17.93 -13.78
C PHE A 187 29.61 16.94 -14.93
N ASN A 188 30.68 16.34 -15.47
CA ASN A 188 30.58 15.36 -16.55
C ASN A 188 29.82 14.10 -16.12
N ALA A 189 30.11 13.58 -14.92
CA ALA A 189 29.40 12.41 -14.37
C ALA A 189 27.92 12.71 -14.11
N PHE A 190 27.60 13.92 -13.66
CA PHE A 190 26.21 14.36 -13.49
C PHE A 190 25.50 14.47 -14.84
N PHE A 191 26.14 15.05 -15.85
CA PHE A 191 25.58 15.19 -17.18
C PHE A 191 25.36 13.83 -17.87
N ASP A 192 26.28 12.89 -17.71
CA ASP A 192 26.14 11.51 -18.19
C ASP A 192 24.98 10.79 -17.50
N PHE A 193 24.79 11.02 -16.20
CA PHE A 193 23.63 10.53 -15.45
C PHE A 193 22.32 11.07 -16.02
N VAL A 194 22.24 12.39 -16.26
CA VAL A 194 21.04 13.04 -16.82
C VAL A 194 20.74 12.48 -18.21
N LYS A 195 21.73 12.38 -19.09
CA LYS A 195 21.57 11.79 -20.43
C LYS A 195 21.05 10.35 -20.38
N LYS A 196 21.66 9.53 -19.53
CA LYS A 196 21.31 8.11 -19.37
C LYS A 196 19.89 7.92 -18.83
N ASN A 197 19.46 8.79 -17.91
CA ASN A 197 18.16 8.70 -17.25
C ASN A 197 17.12 9.68 -17.83
N ALA A 198 17.37 10.32 -18.97
CA ALA A 198 16.51 11.38 -19.52
C ALA A 198 15.05 10.93 -19.69
N LEU A 199 14.81 9.74 -20.25
CA LEU A 199 13.46 9.21 -20.41
C LEU A 199 12.77 8.96 -19.06
N THR A 200 13.51 8.50 -18.06
CA THR A 200 12.97 8.27 -16.71
C THR A 200 12.67 9.57 -15.98
N ILE A 201 13.52 10.59 -16.16
CA ILE A 201 13.28 11.95 -15.65
C ILE A 201 12.00 12.54 -16.28
N LEU A 202 11.76 12.27 -17.57
CA LEU A 202 10.59 12.75 -18.30
C LEU A 202 9.33 11.89 -18.08
N ALA A 203 9.45 10.69 -17.52
CA ALA A 203 8.33 9.77 -17.37
C ALA A 203 7.14 10.35 -16.55
N PRO A 204 7.37 11.10 -15.46
CA PRO A 204 6.29 11.77 -14.71
C PRO A 204 5.59 12.93 -15.44
N VAL A 205 6.18 13.47 -16.51
CA VAL A 205 5.70 14.71 -17.17
C VAL A 205 4.23 14.64 -17.59
N PRO A 206 3.71 13.54 -18.17
CA PRO A 206 2.28 13.46 -18.52
C PRO A 206 1.35 13.61 -17.31
N TYR A 207 1.70 13.06 -16.15
CA TYR A 207 0.92 13.27 -14.93
C TYR A 207 1.01 14.73 -14.47
N VAL A 208 2.20 15.35 -14.53
CA VAL A 208 2.39 16.75 -14.13
C VAL A 208 1.59 17.70 -15.03
N VAL A 209 1.58 17.46 -16.34
CA VAL A 209 0.76 18.22 -17.31
C VAL A 209 -0.73 18.05 -16.99
N TYR A 210 -1.17 16.81 -16.75
CA TYR A 210 -2.54 16.53 -16.32
C TYR A 210 -2.88 17.28 -15.02
N PHE A 211 -2.00 17.26 -14.01
CA PHE A 211 -2.23 17.93 -12.74
C PHE A 211 -2.40 19.44 -12.90
N PHE A 212 -1.55 20.09 -13.70
CA PHE A 212 -1.71 21.52 -13.97
C PHE A 212 -3.01 21.84 -14.70
N TRP A 213 -3.40 21.01 -15.67
CA TRP A 213 -4.69 21.15 -16.32
C TRP A 213 -5.87 20.93 -15.34
N PHE A 214 -5.78 19.91 -14.48
CA PHE A 214 -6.78 19.55 -13.47
C PHE A 214 -7.02 20.70 -12.47
N MET A 215 -5.95 21.36 -12.01
CA MET A 215 -6.04 22.47 -11.07
C MET A 215 -6.75 23.72 -11.64
N ASN A 216 -6.88 23.81 -12.97
CA ASN A 216 -7.65 24.87 -13.63
C ASN A 216 -9.13 24.52 -13.81
N GLN A 217 -9.57 23.33 -13.40
CA GLN A 217 -10.98 22.93 -13.51
C GLN A 217 -11.81 23.42 -12.33
N GLU A 218 -13.10 23.63 -12.56
CA GLU A 218 -14.06 24.04 -11.54
C GLU A 218 -14.10 23.03 -10.37
N GLY A 219 -14.09 23.53 -9.14
CA GLY A 219 -14.08 22.71 -7.93
C GLY A 219 -12.71 22.13 -7.54
N ALA A 220 -11.67 22.22 -8.37
CA ALA A 220 -10.36 21.64 -8.06
C ALA A 220 -9.67 22.32 -6.85
N VAL A 221 -9.75 23.65 -6.77
CA VAL A 221 -9.18 24.44 -5.65
C VAL A 221 -9.93 24.15 -4.34
N GLU A 222 -11.26 24.04 -4.40
CA GLU A 222 -12.09 23.71 -3.25
C GLU A 222 -11.79 22.29 -2.73
N LEU A 223 -11.67 21.32 -3.64
CA LEU A 223 -11.27 19.96 -3.32
C LEU A 223 -9.87 19.91 -2.69
N GLN A 224 -8.91 20.68 -3.22
CA GLN A 224 -7.57 20.79 -2.64
C GLN A 224 -7.64 21.33 -1.20
N ALA A 225 -8.37 22.43 -0.98
CA ALA A 225 -8.54 23.02 0.34
C ALA A 225 -9.21 22.05 1.33
N TYR A 226 -10.24 21.33 0.88
CA TYR A 226 -10.88 20.26 1.65
C TYR A 226 -9.88 19.17 2.04
N MET A 227 -9.08 18.67 1.09
CA MET A 227 -8.10 17.61 1.33
C MET A 227 -7.02 18.04 2.33
N VAL A 228 -6.47 19.24 2.19
CA VAL A 228 -5.47 19.77 3.13
C VAL A 228 -6.06 19.87 4.55
N LYS A 229 -7.29 20.35 4.67
CA LYS A 229 -7.98 20.44 5.97
C LYS A 229 -8.28 19.06 6.56
N TYR A 230 -8.81 18.14 5.76
CA TYR A 230 -9.14 16.77 6.17
C TYR A 230 -7.91 16.03 6.69
N TRP A 231 -6.77 16.17 6.00
CA TRP A 231 -5.52 15.51 6.36
C TRP A 231 -4.59 16.32 7.28
N SER A 232 -5.08 17.43 7.85
CA SER A 232 -4.28 18.35 8.66
C SER A 232 -3.48 17.67 9.79
N SER A 233 -4.04 16.65 10.44
CA SER A 233 -3.37 15.88 11.51
C SER A 233 -2.29 14.91 11.03
N SER A 234 -2.21 14.69 9.71
CA SER A 234 -1.30 13.72 9.07
C SER A 234 -0.06 14.38 8.46
N PHE A 235 0.06 15.70 8.56
CA PHE A 235 1.25 16.44 8.17
C PHE A 235 2.18 16.65 9.37
N ILE A 236 3.49 16.56 9.15
CA ILE A 236 4.51 16.76 10.18
C ILE A 236 4.38 18.20 10.71
N PRO A 237 4.06 18.40 11.99
CA PRO A 237 4.06 19.72 12.58
C PRO A 237 5.49 20.20 12.78
N LEU A 238 5.75 21.49 12.49
CA LEU A 238 7.07 22.12 12.64
C LEU A 238 7.20 22.88 13.98
N ASP A 239 6.40 22.49 14.97
CA ASP A 239 6.39 23.04 16.32
C ASP A 239 6.72 21.97 17.38
N SER A 240 6.49 22.28 18.65
CA SER A 240 6.76 21.36 19.77
C SER A 240 5.94 20.06 19.73
N SER A 241 4.85 20.02 18.97
CA SER A 241 4.02 18.81 18.82
C SER A 241 4.66 17.73 17.94
N ILE A 242 5.79 18.01 17.29
CA ILE A 242 6.53 17.04 16.46
C ILE A 242 6.86 15.75 17.20
N PHE A 243 7.22 15.82 18.49
CA PHE A 243 7.53 14.62 19.28
C PHE A 243 6.30 13.74 19.48
N LYS A 244 5.14 14.36 19.74
CA LYS A 244 3.86 13.67 19.84
C LYS A 244 3.52 13.02 18.50
N TYR A 245 3.62 13.77 17.41
CA TYR A 245 3.39 13.28 16.05
C TYR A 245 4.29 12.07 15.72
N LEU A 246 5.59 12.15 15.99
CA LEU A 246 6.54 11.07 15.72
C LEU A 246 6.20 9.80 16.51
N LEU A 247 5.85 9.93 17.79
CA LEU A 247 5.45 8.79 18.61
C LEU A 247 4.20 8.09 18.04
N TYR A 248 3.14 8.85 17.70
CA TYR A 248 1.93 8.28 17.10
C TYR A 248 2.19 7.67 15.73
N THR A 249 3.04 8.30 14.92
CA THR A 249 3.36 7.82 13.56
C THR A 249 4.17 6.53 13.60
N ILE A 250 5.20 6.46 14.45
CA ILE A 250 6.01 5.24 14.65
C ILE A 250 5.14 4.12 15.21
N HIS A 251 4.28 4.44 16.18
CA HIS A 251 3.29 3.51 16.73
C HIS A 251 2.33 2.99 15.66
N GLY A 252 1.76 3.87 14.83
CA GLY A 252 0.90 3.50 13.71
C GLY A 252 1.60 2.59 12.73
N LEU A 253 2.82 2.93 12.29
CA LEU A 253 3.59 2.12 11.35
C LEU A 253 3.81 0.69 11.84
N TRP A 254 4.25 0.50 13.09
CA TRP A 254 4.50 -0.85 13.60
C TRP A 254 3.21 -1.61 13.86
N ILE A 255 2.13 -0.92 14.24
CA ILE A 255 0.85 -1.55 14.49
C ILE A 255 0.34 -2.02 13.13
N TYR A 256 0.09 -1.13 12.19
CA TYR A 256 -0.54 -1.55 10.96
C TYR A 256 0.27 -2.57 10.15
N ILE A 257 1.61 -2.49 10.13
CA ILE A 257 2.44 -3.38 9.30
C ILE A 257 2.75 -4.73 9.99
N PHE A 258 2.78 -4.80 11.32
CA PHE A 258 3.10 -6.06 12.03
C PHE A 258 1.96 -6.64 12.87
N ASN A 259 0.88 -5.90 13.13
CA ASN A 259 -0.09 -6.22 14.18
C ASN A 259 -1.03 -7.39 13.89
N ALA A 260 -1.17 -8.21 14.93
CA ALA A 260 -2.41 -8.88 15.34
C ALA A 260 -2.71 -8.56 16.81
N PHE A 261 -1.68 -8.43 17.66
CA PHE A 261 -1.81 -7.89 19.02
C PHE A 261 -0.66 -6.92 19.33
N GLU A 262 -0.91 -5.84 20.09
CA GLU A 262 0.05 -4.75 20.35
C GLU A 262 1.41 -5.25 20.85
N ILE A 263 1.40 -6.17 21.83
CA ILE A 263 2.61 -6.76 22.43
C ILE A 263 3.46 -7.45 21.35
N TRP A 264 2.83 -8.13 20.39
CA TRP A 264 3.55 -8.82 19.31
C TRP A 264 4.14 -7.83 18.31
N GLY A 265 3.45 -6.73 18.02
CA GLY A 265 3.97 -5.63 17.22
C GLY A 265 5.21 -4.98 17.85
N ILE A 266 5.18 -4.73 19.16
CA ILE A 266 6.32 -4.21 19.93
C ILE A 266 7.50 -5.20 19.86
N PHE A 267 7.24 -6.50 20.02
CA PHE A 267 8.27 -7.52 19.88
C PHE A 267 8.95 -7.49 18.50
N MET A 268 8.17 -7.42 17.41
CA MET A 268 8.71 -7.30 16.04
C MET A 268 9.51 -6.01 15.85
N MET A 269 9.05 -4.91 16.42
CA MET A 269 9.75 -3.63 16.36
C MET A 269 11.10 -3.65 17.10
N ILE A 270 11.16 -4.29 18.28
CA ILE A 270 12.42 -4.47 19.01
C ILE A 270 13.42 -5.29 18.19
N LEU A 271 12.96 -6.33 17.46
CA LEU A 271 13.84 -7.09 16.56
C LEU A 271 14.47 -6.19 15.49
N MET A 272 13.75 -5.19 15.00
CA MET A 272 14.27 -4.26 13.99
C MET A 272 15.42 -3.38 14.50
N LEU A 273 15.54 -3.13 15.81
CA LEU A 273 16.61 -2.29 16.38
C LEU A 273 18.01 -2.81 16.04
N SER A 274 18.16 -4.12 15.83
CA SER A 274 19.43 -4.73 15.43
C SER A 274 19.98 -4.17 14.10
N PHE A 275 19.10 -3.81 13.15
CA PHE A 275 19.51 -3.16 11.91
C PHE A 275 20.24 -1.83 12.18
N PHE A 276 19.70 -1.01 13.08
CA PHE A 276 20.26 0.30 13.41
C PHE A 276 21.54 0.18 14.26
N LEU A 277 21.54 -0.71 15.25
CA LEU A 277 22.67 -0.92 16.17
C LEU A 277 23.91 -1.48 15.47
N PHE A 278 23.72 -2.39 14.52
CA PHE A 278 24.83 -3.04 13.81
C PHE A 278 25.10 -2.44 12.44
N SER A 279 24.44 -1.33 12.08
CA SER A 279 24.44 -0.66 10.75
C SER A 279 25.83 -0.37 10.16
N ASN A 280 26.87 -0.37 11.00
CA ASN A 280 28.27 -0.18 10.61
C ASN A 280 28.93 -1.44 10.00
N LYS A 281 28.31 -2.62 10.05
CA LYS A 281 28.83 -3.82 9.37
C LYS A 281 28.61 -3.70 7.86
N LYS A 282 29.67 -3.91 7.07
CA LYS A 282 29.68 -3.64 5.61
C LYS A 282 28.68 -4.46 4.77
N GLN A 283 28.07 -5.51 5.31
CA GLN A 283 27.21 -6.43 4.55
C GLN A 283 25.89 -6.72 5.27
N PHE A 284 24.85 -5.95 4.91
CA PHE A 284 23.47 -6.28 5.27
C PHE A 284 22.77 -7.00 4.14
N MET A 285 21.92 -7.95 4.51
CA MET A 285 20.95 -8.51 3.58
C MET A 285 20.00 -7.39 3.11
N PHE A 286 19.67 -7.35 1.83
CA PHE A 286 18.76 -6.35 1.23
C PHE A 286 19.23 -4.89 1.30
N ARG A 287 20.52 -4.62 1.53
CA ARG A 287 21.06 -3.25 1.67
C ARG A 287 20.60 -2.30 0.56
N GLU A 288 20.75 -2.71 -0.69
CA GLU A 288 20.40 -1.87 -1.85
C GLU A 288 18.89 -1.62 -1.96
N GLU A 289 18.08 -2.65 -1.71
CA GLU A 289 16.62 -2.56 -1.67
C GLU A 289 16.18 -1.58 -0.58
N ILE A 290 16.73 -1.69 0.63
CA ILE A 290 16.42 -0.82 1.77
C ILE A 290 16.83 0.63 1.47
N LEU A 291 18.02 0.85 0.89
CA LEU A 291 18.47 2.20 0.51
C LEU A 291 17.55 2.83 -0.56
N LEU A 292 17.14 2.05 -1.56
CA LEU A 292 16.19 2.52 -2.57
C LEU A 292 14.86 2.93 -1.93
N LEU A 293 14.27 2.07 -1.11
CA LEU A 293 13.00 2.36 -0.44
C LEU A 293 13.13 3.55 0.53
N PHE A 294 14.27 3.69 1.20
CA PHE A 294 14.55 4.84 2.05
C PHE A 294 14.54 6.15 1.26
N CYS A 295 15.13 6.19 0.05
CA CYS A 295 15.03 7.36 -0.82
C CYS A 295 13.58 7.70 -1.18
N ILE A 296 12.73 6.69 -1.42
CA ILE A 296 11.29 6.89 -1.71
C ILE A 296 10.55 7.46 -0.48
N VAL A 297 10.84 6.94 0.71
CA VAL A 297 10.25 7.44 1.96
C VAL A 297 10.68 8.89 2.21
N ILE A 298 11.95 9.24 1.99
CA ILE A 298 12.42 10.63 2.09
C ILE A 298 11.62 11.56 1.18
N VAL A 299 11.38 11.17 -0.08
CA VAL A 299 10.59 11.99 -1.01
C VAL A 299 9.18 12.23 -0.47
N HIS A 300 8.52 11.20 0.07
CA HIS A 300 7.21 11.36 0.71
C HIS A 300 7.30 12.31 1.91
N LEU A 301 8.25 12.13 2.82
CA LEU A 301 8.39 13.00 4.00
C LEU A 301 8.64 14.47 3.61
N ILE A 302 9.41 14.73 2.55
CA ILE A 302 9.58 16.09 2.02
C ILE A 302 8.24 16.67 1.55
N LEU A 303 7.48 15.92 0.75
CA LEU A 303 6.15 16.37 0.31
C LEU A 303 5.17 16.57 1.47
N ASN A 304 5.30 15.76 2.52
CA ASN A 304 4.50 15.89 3.73
C ASN A 304 4.80 17.18 4.50
N ILE A 305 6.08 17.56 4.65
CA ILE A 305 6.50 18.82 5.26
C ILE A 305 5.91 20.02 4.49
N PHE A 306 5.79 19.92 3.17
CA PHE A 306 5.18 20.96 2.33
C PHE A 306 3.64 20.87 2.23
N HIS A 307 3.00 20.03 3.04
CA HIS A 307 1.55 19.80 3.01
C HIS A 307 1.01 19.32 1.64
N MET A 308 1.87 18.71 0.81
CA MET A 308 1.51 18.24 -0.53
C MET A 308 0.99 16.81 -0.54
N TYR A 309 1.45 15.97 0.40
CA TYR A 309 0.94 14.60 0.53
C TYR A 309 0.96 14.10 1.99
N PRO A 310 -0.16 13.58 2.51
CA PRO A 310 -0.27 13.18 3.91
C PRO A 310 0.36 11.82 4.19
N PHE A 311 0.95 11.68 5.38
CA PHE A 311 1.61 10.47 5.86
C PHE A 311 0.73 9.79 6.91
N SER A 312 -0.20 8.94 6.45
CA SER A 312 -1.24 8.34 7.30
C SER A 312 -1.60 6.91 6.89
N ASP A 313 -1.99 6.11 7.88
CA ASP A 313 -2.47 4.72 7.85
C ASP A 313 -2.35 4.00 6.50
N ARG A 314 -3.44 3.93 5.73
CA ARG A 314 -3.53 3.22 4.45
C ARG A 314 -2.66 3.82 3.34
N LEU A 315 -2.28 5.10 3.44
CA LEU A 315 -1.46 5.79 2.44
C LEU A 315 0.00 5.37 2.49
N TYR A 316 0.48 4.84 3.61
CA TYR A 316 1.82 4.26 3.71
C TYR A 316 1.84 2.73 3.60
N LEU A 317 0.77 2.07 3.11
CA LEU A 317 0.77 0.62 2.86
C LEU A 317 1.95 0.19 1.97
N TYR A 318 2.33 1.04 1.00
CA TYR A 318 3.47 0.81 0.10
C TYR A 318 4.82 0.79 0.84
N ILE A 319 4.90 1.27 2.08
CA ILE A 319 6.09 1.22 2.94
C ILE A 319 6.22 -0.16 3.61
N ALA A 320 5.19 -1.02 3.60
CA ALA A 320 5.27 -2.35 4.21
C ALA A 320 6.50 -3.17 3.76
N PRO A 321 6.88 -3.24 2.47
CA PRO A 321 8.10 -3.92 2.04
C PRO A 321 9.37 -3.32 2.66
N PHE A 322 9.43 -2.01 2.92
CA PHE A 322 10.58 -1.37 3.57
C PHE A 322 10.79 -1.89 4.99
N LEU A 323 9.73 -1.89 5.81
CA LEU A 323 9.83 -2.37 7.20
C LEU A 323 10.05 -3.89 7.26
N VAL A 324 9.41 -4.65 6.36
CA VAL A 324 9.57 -6.10 6.26
C VAL A 324 11.01 -6.48 5.86
N LEU A 325 11.64 -5.76 4.94
CA LEU A 325 13.04 -5.99 4.58
C LEU A 325 14.02 -5.60 5.69
N ILE A 326 13.76 -4.50 6.41
CA ILE A 326 14.54 -4.13 7.62
C ILE A 326 14.45 -5.25 8.66
N LEU A 327 13.25 -5.75 8.93
CA LEU A 327 13.04 -6.88 9.85
C LEU A 327 13.83 -8.12 9.41
N GLY A 328 13.76 -8.49 8.12
CA GLY A 328 14.55 -9.60 7.58
C GLY A 328 16.05 -9.41 7.72
N SER A 329 16.56 -8.20 7.45
CA SER A 329 17.96 -7.86 7.62
C SER A 329 18.42 -7.94 9.08
N SER A 330 17.60 -7.44 10.01
CA SER A 330 17.84 -7.56 11.45
C SER A 330 17.92 -9.01 11.89
N ILE A 331 16.94 -9.82 11.49
CA ILE A 331 16.87 -11.22 11.85
C ILE A 331 18.06 -12.00 11.27
N ALA A 332 18.49 -11.69 10.04
CA ALA A 332 19.71 -12.27 9.46
C ALA A 332 20.95 -11.91 10.29
N THR A 333 21.07 -10.64 10.72
CA THR A 333 22.18 -10.19 11.56
C THR A 333 22.18 -10.89 12.92
N ILE A 334 21.00 -11.08 13.53
CA ILE A 334 20.85 -11.81 14.79
C ILE A 334 21.24 -13.29 14.62
N SER A 335 20.95 -13.88 13.46
CA SER A 335 21.24 -15.29 13.17
C SER A 335 22.73 -15.63 13.17
N ASP A 336 23.59 -14.64 12.93
CA ASP A 336 25.04 -14.81 12.87
C ASP A 336 25.71 -14.84 14.25
N PHE A 337 25.00 -14.47 15.33
CA PHE A 337 25.55 -14.56 16.69
C PHE A 337 25.69 -16.02 17.13
N GLY A 338 26.91 -16.41 17.53
CA GLY A 338 27.27 -17.81 17.81
C GLY A 338 26.37 -18.53 18.80
N VAL A 339 25.92 -17.84 19.86
CA VAL A 339 25.00 -18.39 20.88
C VAL A 339 23.64 -18.74 20.28
N ILE A 340 23.13 -17.91 19.37
CA ILE A 340 21.79 -18.04 18.78
C ILE A 340 21.81 -18.98 17.58
N LYS A 341 22.91 -19.01 16.82
CA LYS A 341 23.06 -19.71 15.56
C LYS A 341 22.59 -21.18 15.58
N LYS A 342 22.89 -21.91 16.66
CA LYS A 342 22.50 -23.33 16.83
C LYS A 342 20.98 -23.54 16.93
N HIS A 343 20.25 -22.59 17.51
CA HIS A 343 18.81 -22.68 17.77
C HIS A 343 17.96 -21.78 16.87
N PHE A 344 18.61 -20.90 16.11
CA PHE A 344 17.98 -19.83 15.34
C PHE A 344 16.83 -20.31 14.45
N GLN A 345 17.05 -21.36 13.65
CA GLN A 345 16.03 -21.85 12.72
C GLN A 345 14.75 -22.31 13.44
N LYS A 346 14.87 -22.98 14.59
CA LYS A 346 13.72 -23.43 15.37
C LYS A 346 12.94 -22.25 15.96
N VAL A 347 13.66 -21.30 16.57
CA VAL A 347 13.07 -20.08 17.15
C VAL A 347 12.38 -19.24 16.07
N TYR A 348 13.03 -19.08 14.91
CA TYR A 348 12.49 -18.29 13.82
C TYR A 348 11.23 -18.92 13.19
N VAL A 349 11.20 -20.25 13.03
CA VAL A 349 9.98 -20.95 12.60
C VAL A 349 8.87 -20.80 13.64
N LEU A 350 9.19 -20.89 14.94
CA LEU A 350 8.21 -20.67 16.01
C LEU A 350 7.61 -19.26 15.93
N ILE A 351 8.45 -18.22 15.80
CA ILE A 351 8.00 -16.82 15.62
C ILE A 351 7.09 -16.70 14.40
N SER A 352 7.44 -17.36 13.29
CA SER A 352 6.66 -17.35 12.05
C SER A 352 5.28 -17.98 12.25
N VAL A 353 5.21 -19.14 12.92
CA VAL A 353 3.96 -19.86 13.19
C VAL A 353 3.08 -19.10 14.18
N VAL A 354 3.68 -18.56 15.26
CA VAL A 354 2.96 -17.73 16.24
C VAL A 354 2.38 -16.49 15.55
N THR A 355 3.16 -15.82 14.69
CA THR A 355 2.67 -14.65 13.93
C THR A 355 1.46 -15.02 13.06
N LEU A 356 1.54 -16.13 12.33
CA LEU A 356 0.43 -16.61 11.50
C LEU A 356 -0.82 -16.94 12.35
N PHE A 357 -0.64 -17.60 13.49
CA PHE A 357 -1.71 -17.91 14.42
C PHE A 357 -2.37 -16.64 14.97
N LEU A 358 -1.57 -15.67 15.43
CA LEU A 358 -2.08 -14.40 15.93
C LEU A 358 -2.87 -13.64 14.85
N TYR A 359 -2.40 -13.62 13.60
CA TYR A 359 -3.16 -13.04 12.49
C TYR A 359 -4.49 -13.75 12.26
N SER A 360 -4.55 -15.08 12.38
CA SER A 360 -5.81 -15.82 12.23
C SER A 360 -6.84 -15.54 13.33
N LEU A 361 -6.38 -15.12 14.52
CA LEU A 361 -7.25 -14.74 15.64
C LEU A 361 -7.70 -13.28 15.56
N TYR A 362 -7.00 -12.44 14.79
CA TYR A 362 -7.33 -11.04 14.69
C TYR A 362 -8.47 -10.82 13.71
N MET A 363 -9.67 -10.61 14.27
CA MET A 363 -10.76 -10.04 13.50
C MET A 363 -10.51 -8.54 13.37
N SER A 364 -10.07 -8.11 12.19
CA SER A 364 -10.06 -6.70 11.86
C SER A 364 -11.50 -6.19 11.90
N GLY A 365 -11.88 -5.49 12.96
CA GLY A 365 -12.97 -4.53 12.85
C GLY A 365 -12.51 -3.48 11.84
N ASN A 366 -12.95 -3.58 10.59
CA ASN A 366 -13.01 -2.37 9.78
C ASN A 366 -14.12 -1.56 10.44
N ASP A 367 -13.75 -0.62 11.31
CA ASP A 367 -14.71 0.24 12.02
C ASP A 367 -15.61 1.03 11.05
N ASN A 368 -15.20 1.10 9.77
CA ASN A 368 -15.93 1.70 8.66
C ASN A 368 -16.52 0.68 7.65
N ASN A 369 -16.67 -0.62 7.99
CA ASN A 369 -17.29 -1.59 7.07
C ASN A 369 -18.82 -1.46 7.06
N VAL A 370 -19.35 -0.84 6.02
CA VAL A 370 -20.79 -0.61 5.82
C VAL A 370 -21.55 -1.93 5.63
N TYR A 371 -20.96 -2.95 4.99
CA TYR A 371 -21.61 -4.25 4.86
C TYR A 371 -21.73 -4.98 6.21
N MET A 372 -20.74 -4.86 7.09
CA MET A 372 -20.82 -5.44 8.43
C MET A 372 -21.89 -4.73 9.29
N LEU A 373 -22.04 -3.41 9.14
CA LEU A 373 -23.17 -2.68 9.75
C LEU A 373 -24.50 -3.29 9.27
N TYR A 374 -24.62 -3.53 7.98
CA TYR A 374 -25.78 -4.18 7.37
C TYR A 374 -26.14 -5.53 8.00
N GLU A 375 -25.16 -6.42 8.11
CA GLU A 375 -25.35 -7.75 8.71
C GLU A 375 -25.77 -7.64 10.18
N LYS A 376 -25.17 -6.70 10.93
CA LYS A 376 -25.59 -6.42 12.31
C LYS A 376 -27.05 -5.97 12.37
N LEU A 377 -27.46 -5.02 11.53
CA LEU A 377 -28.85 -4.53 11.50
C LEU A 377 -29.84 -5.63 11.12
N ASN A 378 -29.50 -6.49 10.15
CA ASN A 378 -30.33 -7.62 9.75
C ASN A 378 -30.44 -8.70 10.83
N ASN A 379 -29.43 -8.86 11.68
CA ASN A 379 -29.45 -9.85 12.78
C ASN A 379 -30.11 -9.36 14.07
N LEU A 380 -30.32 -8.04 14.25
CA LEU A 380 -30.99 -7.51 15.44
C LEU A 380 -32.44 -7.99 15.55
N ASN A 381 -32.87 -8.56 16.67
CA ASN A 381 -34.29 -8.90 16.84
C ASN A 381 -35.11 -7.65 17.23
N ALA A 382 -35.30 -6.73 16.30
CA ALA A 382 -35.99 -5.45 16.49
C ALA A 382 -37.01 -5.20 15.38
N LYS A 383 -38.14 -4.57 15.72
CA LYS A 383 -39.20 -4.19 14.77
C LYS A 383 -38.90 -2.88 14.03
N GLU A 384 -38.16 -1.99 14.69
CA GLU A 384 -37.75 -0.68 14.18
C GLU A 384 -36.30 -0.43 14.59
N ILE A 385 -35.53 0.24 13.74
CA ILE A 385 -34.13 0.60 14.00
C ILE A 385 -33.98 2.11 13.85
N TYR A 386 -33.61 2.79 14.94
CA TYR A 386 -33.27 4.20 14.92
C TYR A 386 -31.79 4.36 14.58
N ALA A 387 -31.51 5.02 13.46
CA ALA A 387 -30.17 5.31 12.98
C ALA A 387 -29.94 6.82 12.93
N THR A 388 -28.69 7.26 13.08
CA THR A 388 -28.32 8.66 12.84
C THR A 388 -28.49 8.99 11.36
N GLU A 389 -28.75 10.25 11.03
CA GLU A 389 -28.81 10.73 9.64
C GLU A 389 -27.58 10.28 8.83
N LYS A 390 -26.39 10.37 9.43
CA LYS A 390 -25.16 9.92 8.77
C LYS A 390 -25.14 8.42 8.45
N SER A 391 -25.72 7.60 9.33
CA SER A 391 -25.81 6.16 9.11
C SER A 391 -26.78 5.85 7.98
N ILE A 392 -27.90 6.57 7.91
CA ILE A 392 -28.89 6.46 6.83
C ILE A 392 -28.24 6.84 5.49
N GLU A 393 -27.60 8.01 5.40
CA GLU A 393 -26.87 8.42 4.18
C GLU A 393 -25.85 7.37 3.72
N THR A 394 -25.12 6.76 4.67
CA THR A 394 -24.09 5.76 4.37
C THR A 394 -24.72 4.48 3.82
N ILE A 395 -25.86 4.06 4.37
CA ILE A 395 -26.63 2.90 3.91
C ILE A 395 -27.23 3.18 2.53
N ASP A 396 -27.83 4.34 2.32
CA ASP A 396 -28.43 4.72 1.03
C ASP A 396 -27.37 4.79 -0.07
N SER A 397 -26.23 5.40 0.21
CA SER A 397 -25.09 5.45 -0.71
C SER A 397 -24.56 4.05 -1.04
N PHE A 398 -24.55 3.15 -0.06
CA PHE A 398 -24.15 1.76 -0.25
C PHE A 398 -25.16 0.95 -1.07
N ASN A 399 -26.46 1.16 -0.84
CA ASN A 399 -27.53 0.53 -1.62
C ASN A 399 -27.46 0.97 -3.08
N GLU A 400 -27.30 2.27 -3.33
CA GLU A 400 -27.08 2.82 -4.67
C GLU A 400 -25.82 2.21 -5.30
N PHE A 401 -24.70 2.21 -4.59
CA PHE A 401 -23.43 1.66 -5.06
C PHE A 401 -23.57 0.18 -5.46
N THR A 402 -24.26 -0.63 -4.65
CA THR A 402 -24.39 -2.08 -4.86
C THR A 402 -25.60 -2.52 -5.71
N ASP A 403 -26.33 -1.59 -6.32
CA ASP A 403 -27.58 -1.87 -7.05
C ASP A 403 -28.62 -2.61 -6.20
N ASN A 404 -28.75 -2.20 -4.93
CA ASN A 404 -29.65 -2.80 -3.94
C ASN A 404 -29.44 -4.32 -3.77
N LYS A 405 -28.22 -4.83 -4.03
CA LYS A 405 -27.93 -6.26 -3.93
C LYS A 405 -28.08 -6.79 -2.51
N PHE A 406 -27.73 -5.97 -1.53
CA PHE A 406 -27.92 -6.24 -0.11
C PHE A 406 -29.17 -5.45 0.30
N VAL A 407 -30.17 -6.10 0.92
CA VAL A 407 -31.46 -5.47 1.32
C VAL A 407 -31.71 -5.59 2.84
N ILE A 408 -32.07 -4.48 3.51
CA ILE A 408 -32.41 -4.44 4.94
C ILE A 408 -33.87 -4.83 4.98
N ASN A 409 -34.18 -5.96 5.60
CA ASN A 409 -35.55 -6.48 5.63
C ASN A 409 -36.42 -5.78 6.70
N LYS A 410 -35.96 -4.66 7.27
CA LYS A 410 -36.55 -3.99 8.43
C LYS A 410 -36.82 -2.53 8.12
N LYS A 411 -37.87 -2.02 8.76
CA LYS A 411 -38.32 -0.63 8.67
C LYS A 411 -37.52 0.28 9.59
#